data_AF-A0A0D8BNT8-F1
#
_entry.id   AF-A0A0D8BNT8-F1
#
_cell.length_a   1.000
_cell.length_b   1.000
_cell.length_c   1.000
_cell.angle_alpha   90.00
_cell.angle_beta   90.00
_cell.angle_gamma   90.00
#
_symmetry.space_group_name_H-M   'P 1'
#
loop_
_entity.id
_entity.type
_entity.pdbx_description
1 polymer ?
#
loop_
_entity_poly.entity_id
_entity_poly.type
_entity_poly.pdbx_seq_one_letter_code
_entity_poly.pdbx_strand_id
1 'polypeptide(L)'
;MGLKSDYVREVKAFQPSPPYAANAVKAFLVGGAFCALAQWLADWYGGTFAASPVEAHLWASMVMAGLAIVLTAVGKYDDFSQFAGAGATMLITGLANAIASAAIEHRSEGWTAGVAGQMFKAGGASVIYGLIAAYVLGLVWPW
;
A
#
# COMPACT_ATOMS: atom_id res chain seq x y z
N MET A 1 39.99 -8.95 10.16
CA MET A 1 39.38 -9.25 8.85
C MET A 1 38.12 -10.06 9.14
N GLY A 2 36.94 -9.44 9.02
CA GLY A 2 35.71 -10.01 9.57
C GLY A 2 35.07 -11.00 8.60
N LEU A 3 34.98 -12.28 8.95
CA LEU A 3 34.35 -13.35 8.16
C LEU A 3 32.96 -12.97 7.61
N LYS A 4 32.17 -12.19 8.37
CA LYS A 4 30.83 -11.73 7.93
C LYS A 4 30.90 -10.81 6.70
N SER A 5 31.94 -10.00 6.56
CA SER A 5 32.10 -9.07 5.44
C SER A 5 32.56 -9.77 4.16
N ASP A 6 33.42 -10.79 4.30
CA ASP A 6 33.89 -11.59 3.17
C ASP A 6 32.77 -12.52 2.65
N TYR A 7 31.95 -13.09 3.54
CA TYR A 7 30.77 -13.90 3.16
C TYR A 7 29.74 -13.11 2.34
N VAL A 8 29.42 -11.87 2.74
CA VAL A 8 28.47 -11.02 1.99
C VAL A 8 29.02 -10.64 0.61
N ARG A 9 30.34 -10.49 0.48
CA ARG A 9 30.99 -10.17 -0.79
C ARG A 9 30.96 -11.36 -1.75
N GLU A 10 31.16 -12.57 -1.26
CA GLU A 10 31.09 -13.79 -2.07
C GLU A 10 29.66 -14.13 -2.49
N VAL A 11 28.67 -13.96 -1.61
CA VAL A 11 27.25 -14.21 -1.95
C VAL A 11 26.70 -13.20 -2.97
N LYS A 12 27.18 -11.94 -2.93
CA LYS A 12 26.80 -10.91 -3.91
C LYS A 12 27.20 -11.27 -5.34
N ALA A 13 28.25 -12.08 -5.54
CA ALA A 13 28.68 -12.53 -6.87
C ALA A 13 27.71 -13.53 -7.51
N PHE A 14 26.89 -14.22 -6.69
CA PHE A 14 25.90 -15.20 -7.13
C PHE A 14 24.46 -14.63 -7.20
N GLN A 15 24.23 -13.39 -6.77
CA GLN A 15 22.94 -12.73 -6.93
C GLN A 15 22.81 -12.08 -8.31
N PRO A 16 21.92 -12.57 -9.19
CA PRO A 16 21.66 -11.88 -10.44
C PRO A 16 21.12 -10.47 -10.14
N SER A 17 21.69 -9.46 -10.80
CA SER A 17 21.20 -8.08 -10.68
C SER A 17 19.74 -8.04 -11.14
N PRO A 18 18.77 -7.66 -10.28
CA PRO A 18 17.39 -7.58 -10.70
C PRO A 18 17.26 -6.54 -11.81
N PRO A 19 16.43 -6.78 -12.83
CA PRO A 19 16.26 -5.85 -13.93
C PRO A 19 15.49 -4.60 -13.47
N TYR A 20 16.21 -3.64 -12.89
CA TYR A 20 15.64 -2.44 -12.28
C TYR A 20 14.73 -1.65 -13.23
N ALA A 21 15.14 -1.48 -14.49
CA ALA A 21 14.35 -0.77 -15.49
C ALA A 21 13.04 -1.50 -15.84
N ALA A 22 13.08 -2.83 -15.99
CA ALA A 22 11.89 -3.62 -16.30
C ALA A 22 10.90 -3.60 -15.13
N ASN A 23 11.40 -3.72 -13.89
CA ASN A 23 10.57 -3.65 -12.70
C ASN A 23 9.98 -2.25 -12.49
N ALA A 24 10.73 -1.19 -12.80
CA ALA A 24 10.23 0.19 -12.73
C ALA A 24 9.11 0.44 -13.74
N VAL A 25 9.28 0.01 -15.00
CA VAL A 25 8.22 0.14 -16.03
C VAL A 25 6.98 -0.65 -15.64
N LYS A 26 7.16 -1.88 -15.16
CA LYS A 26 6.04 -2.71 -14.66
C LYS A 26 5.31 -2.04 -13.50
N ALA A 27 6.04 -1.54 -12.50
CA ALA A 27 5.47 -0.86 -11.35
C ALA A 27 4.72 0.43 -11.76
N PHE A 28 5.27 1.19 -12.71
CA PHE A 28 4.61 2.38 -13.25
C PHE A 28 3.32 2.05 -13.99
N LEU A 29 3.32 1.03 -14.85
CA LEU A 29 2.13 0.62 -15.60
C LEU A 29 1.03 0.09 -14.68
N VAL A 30 1.39 -0.74 -13.70
CA VAL A 30 0.40 -1.26 -12.74
C VAL A 30 -0.11 -0.13 -11.86
N GLY A 31 0.77 0.67 -11.26
CA GLY A 31 0.36 1.82 -10.43
C GLY A 31 -0.52 2.81 -11.20
N GLY A 32 -0.14 3.14 -12.44
CA GLY A 32 -0.90 4.01 -13.33
C GLY A 32 -2.28 3.43 -13.69
N ALA A 33 -2.36 2.12 -13.96
CA ALA A 33 -3.64 1.45 -14.20
C ALA A 33 -4.56 1.50 -12.97
N PHE A 34 -4.02 1.29 -11.77
CA PHE A 34 -4.80 1.44 -10.53
C PHE A 34 -5.28 2.87 -10.30
N CYS A 35 -4.43 3.87 -10.54
CA CYS A 35 -4.82 5.27 -10.45
C CYS A 35 -5.92 5.62 -11.47
N ALA A 36 -5.80 5.17 -12.71
CA ALA A 36 -6.83 5.35 -13.73
C ALA A 36 -8.16 4.68 -13.33
N LEU A 37 -8.10 3.50 -12.70
CA LEU A 37 -9.28 2.78 -12.22
C LEU A 37 -9.93 3.50 -11.04
N ALA A 38 -9.14 4.05 -10.11
CA ALA A 38 -9.64 4.86 -9.00
C ALA A 38 -10.28 6.16 -9.49
N GLN A 39 -9.67 6.82 -10.48
CA GLN A 39 -10.21 8.04 -11.08
C GLN A 39 -11.52 7.77 -11.83
N TRP A 40 -11.58 6.69 -12.63
CA TRP A 40 -12.81 6.26 -13.28
C TRP A 40 -13.93 5.99 -12.26
N LEU A 41 -13.60 5.37 -11.13
CA LEU A 41 -14.56 5.10 -10.07
C LEU A 41 -15.04 6.40 -9.40
N ALA A 42 -14.16 7.39 -9.20
CA ALA A 42 -14.52 8.70 -8.68
C ALA A 42 -15.42 9.47 -9.66
N ASP A 43 -15.11 9.46 -10.95
CA ASP A 43 -15.94 10.09 -12.00
C ASP A 43 -17.32 9.44 -12.07
N TRP A 44 -17.38 8.11 -11.92
CA TRP A 44 -18.65 7.38 -11.84
C TRP A 44 -19.48 7.81 -10.63
N TYR A 45 -18.88 7.93 -9.45
CA TYR A 45 -19.58 8.41 -8.25
C TYR A 45 -20.03 9.86 -8.38
N GLY A 46 -19.21 10.74 -8.97
CA GLY A 46 -19.57 12.14 -9.23
C GLY A 46 -20.76 12.27 -10.19
N GLY A 47 -20.81 11.44 -11.24
CA GLY A 47 -21.89 11.45 -12.22
C GLY A 47 -23.20 10.80 -11.74
N THR A 48 -23.12 9.74 -10.93
CA THR A 48 -24.32 8.96 -10.51
C THR A 48 -24.96 9.44 -9.21
N PHE A 49 -24.16 9.93 -8.25
CA PHE A 49 -24.65 10.34 -6.93
C PHE A 49 -24.63 11.86 -6.72
N ALA A 50 -24.22 12.65 -7.73
CA ALA A 50 -24.01 14.10 -7.63
C ALA A 50 -23.16 14.48 -6.40
N ALA A 51 -22.22 13.60 -6.04
CA ALA A 51 -21.34 13.78 -4.90
C ALA A 51 -20.34 14.92 -5.18
N SER A 52 -19.93 15.62 -4.13
CA SER A 52 -18.85 16.60 -4.26
C SER A 52 -17.56 15.89 -4.75
N PRO A 53 -16.65 16.60 -5.45
CA PRO A 53 -15.41 16.00 -5.93
C PRO A 53 -14.59 15.33 -4.82
N VAL A 54 -14.66 15.88 -3.60
CA VAL A 54 -13.97 15.36 -2.42
C VAL A 54 -14.62 14.05 -1.94
N GLU A 55 -15.95 14.01 -1.83
CA GLU A 55 -16.67 12.80 -1.42
C GLU A 55 -16.52 11.67 -2.43
N ALA A 56 -16.58 11.98 -3.73
CA ALA A 56 -16.40 11.00 -4.79
C ALA A 56 -15.03 10.31 -4.72
N HIS A 57 -13.95 11.08 -4.46
CA HIS A 57 -12.61 10.53 -4.28
C HIS A 57 -12.46 9.71 -3.01
N LEU A 58 -13.09 10.15 -1.91
CA LEU A 58 -13.14 9.38 -0.66
C LEU A 58 -13.81 8.03 -0.88
N TRP A 59 -14.98 8.01 -1.51
CA TRP A 59 -15.73 6.79 -1.79
C TRP A 59 -14.96 5.84 -2.72
N ALA A 60 -14.37 6.37 -3.79
CA ALA A 60 -13.54 5.57 -4.68
C ALA A 60 -12.35 4.93 -3.94
N SER A 61 -11.68 5.71 -3.08
CA SER A 61 -10.55 5.22 -2.27
C SER A 61 -10.98 4.14 -1.27
N MET A 62 -12.14 4.30 -0.63
CA MET A 62 -12.71 3.31 0.30
C MET A 62 -13.05 2.00 -0.40
N VAL A 63 -13.63 2.05 -1.60
CA VAL A 63 -13.94 0.85 -2.38
C VAL A 63 -12.68 0.12 -2.84
N MET A 64 -11.66 0.86 -3.29
CA MET A 64 -10.37 0.28 -3.65
C MET A 64 -9.70 -0.40 -2.44
N ALA A 65 -9.69 0.26 -1.28
CA ALA A 65 -9.16 -0.32 -0.05
C ALA A 65 -9.97 -1.56 0.39
N GLY A 66 -11.30 -1.50 0.34
CA GLY A 66 -12.18 -2.63 0.67
C GLY A 66 -11.95 -3.83 -0.26
N LEU A 67 -11.82 -3.59 -1.57
CA LEU A 67 -11.50 -4.63 -2.54
C LEU A 67 -10.15 -5.28 -2.22
N ALA A 68 -9.14 -4.48 -1.88
CA ALA A 68 -7.84 -5.00 -1.46
C ALA A 68 -7.95 -5.90 -0.23
N ILE A 69 -8.68 -5.49 0.81
CA ILE A 69 -8.90 -6.29 2.03
C ILE A 69 -9.58 -7.62 1.70
N VAL A 70 -10.60 -7.61 0.84
CA VAL A 70 -11.29 -8.84 0.42
C VAL A 70 -10.34 -9.78 -0.34
N LEU A 71 -9.56 -9.26 -1.29
CA LEU A 71 -8.56 -10.06 -1.99
C LEU A 71 -7.45 -10.56 -1.07
N THR A 72 -7.10 -9.80 -0.03
CA THR A 72 -6.13 -10.18 1.00
C THR A 72 -6.67 -11.36 1.82
N ALA A 73 -7.94 -11.28 2.25
CA ALA A 73 -8.59 -12.36 2.99
C ALA A 73 -8.72 -13.66 2.18
N VAL A 74 -8.85 -13.56 0.85
CA VAL A 74 -8.84 -14.71 -0.08
C VAL A 74 -7.41 -15.23 -0.36
N GLY A 75 -6.37 -14.49 0.06
CA GLY A 75 -4.96 -14.86 -0.13
C GLY A 75 -4.40 -14.58 -1.52
N LYS A 76 -5.19 -14.01 -2.44
CA LYS A 76 -4.76 -13.73 -3.83
C LYS A 76 -4.08 -12.38 -3.98
N TYR A 77 -4.25 -11.47 -3.02
CA TYR A 77 -3.64 -10.14 -3.11
C TYR A 77 -2.12 -10.19 -2.96
N ASP A 78 -1.57 -11.06 -2.12
CA ASP A 78 -0.13 -11.14 -1.89
C ASP A 78 0.63 -11.61 -3.16
N ASP A 79 0.08 -12.58 -3.89
CA ASP A 79 0.62 -13.02 -5.19
C ASP A 79 0.56 -11.90 -6.25
N PHE A 80 -0.56 -11.19 -6.28
CA PHE A 80 -0.75 -10.05 -7.17
C PHE A 80 0.22 -8.91 -6.83
N SER A 81 0.43 -8.64 -5.54
CA SER A 81 1.33 -7.61 -5.02
C SER A 81 2.79 -7.92 -5.38
N GLN A 82 3.21 -9.18 -5.26
CA GLN A 82 4.54 -9.62 -5.69
C GLN A 82 4.75 -9.44 -7.20
N PHE A 83 3.70 -9.70 -8.01
CA PHE A 83 3.76 -9.45 -9.43
C PHE A 83 3.80 -7.94 -9.75
N ALA A 84 2.91 -7.15 -9.16
CA ALA A 84 2.79 -5.71 -9.39
C ALA A 84 3.99 -4.91 -8.87
N GLY A 85 4.75 -5.47 -7.92
CA GLY A 85 5.89 -4.83 -7.29
C GLY A 85 5.50 -3.55 -6.57
N ALA A 86 6.38 -2.55 -6.61
CA ALA A 86 6.20 -1.27 -5.91
C ALA A 86 4.90 -0.53 -6.24
N GLY A 87 4.32 -0.78 -7.43
CA GLY A 87 3.10 -0.11 -7.89
C GLY A 87 1.86 -0.44 -7.07
N ALA A 88 1.68 -1.69 -6.63
CA ALA A 88 0.52 -2.08 -5.81
C ALA A 88 0.76 -1.89 -4.30
N THR A 89 2.02 -1.83 -3.87
CA THR A 89 2.39 -1.64 -2.45
C THR A 89 2.38 -0.18 -2.01
N MET A 90 2.61 0.77 -2.92
CA MET A 90 2.65 2.20 -2.61
C MET A 90 1.26 2.86 -2.50
N LEU A 91 0.24 2.26 -3.13
CA LEU A 91 -1.13 2.78 -3.14
C LEU A 91 -1.88 2.47 -1.83
N ILE A 92 -3.05 3.11 -1.63
CA ILE A 92 -3.91 2.86 -0.46
C ILE A 92 -4.29 1.38 -0.30
N THR A 93 -4.34 0.64 -1.41
CA THR A 93 -4.59 -0.80 -1.45
C THR A 93 -3.46 -1.61 -0.80
N GLY A 94 -2.21 -1.16 -0.93
CA GLY A 94 -1.04 -1.78 -0.29
C GLY A 94 -1.05 -1.61 1.22
N LEU A 95 -1.40 -0.42 1.71
CA LEU A 95 -1.62 -0.18 3.15
C LEU A 95 -2.76 -1.06 3.68
N ALA A 96 -3.87 -1.14 2.95
CA ALA A 96 -5.02 -1.96 3.33
C ALA A 96 -4.65 -3.46 3.41
N ASN A 97 -3.88 -3.98 2.45
CA ASN A 97 -3.33 -5.35 2.49
C ASN A 97 -2.44 -5.56 3.71
N ALA A 98 -1.49 -4.66 3.98
CA ALA A 98 -0.58 -4.79 5.12
C ALA A 98 -1.32 -4.85 6.47
N ILE A 99 -2.35 -4.00 6.64
CA ILE A 99 -3.18 -4.00 7.86
C ILE A 99 -4.02 -5.29 7.94
N ALA A 100 -4.63 -5.73 6.83
CA ALA A 100 -5.45 -6.93 6.79
C ALA A 100 -4.61 -8.21 7.03
N SER A 101 -3.45 -8.33 6.41
CA SER A 101 -2.52 -9.45 6.61
C SER A 101 -2.02 -9.50 8.05
N ALA A 102 -1.67 -8.35 8.65
CA ALA A 102 -1.28 -8.27 10.07
C ALA A 102 -2.41 -8.76 11.00
N ALA A 103 -3.66 -8.41 10.68
CA ALA A 103 -4.84 -8.86 11.43
C ALA A 103 -5.07 -10.37 11.34
N ILE A 104 -4.85 -10.95 10.15
CA ILE A 104 -5.03 -12.39 9.90
C ILE A 104 -3.91 -13.20 10.58
N GLU A 105 -2.66 -12.77 10.44
CA GLU A 105 -1.49 -13.48 10.97
C GLU A 105 -1.46 -13.48 12.51
N HIS A 106 -1.78 -12.36 13.14
CA HIS A 106 -1.71 -12.21 14.60
C HIS A 106 -3.05 -12.51 15.29
N ARG A 107 -3.98 -13.18 14.59
CA ARG A 107 -5.27 -13.61 15.16
C ARG A 107 -5.09 -14.58 16.34
N SER A 108 -4.03 -15.39 16.32
CA SER A 108 -3.70 -16.34 17.40
C SER A 108 -3.28 -15.68 18.71
N GLU A 109 -2.85 -14.41 18.66
CA GLU A 109 -2.39 -13.65 19.84
C GLU A 109 -3.53 -12.93 20.57
N GLY A 110 -4.78 -13.10 20.12
CA GLY A 110 -5.97 -12.50 20.69
C GLY A 110 -6.36 -11.14 20.08
N TRP A 111 -7.54 -10.65 20.42
CA TRP A 111 -8.15 -9.49 19.76
C TRP A 111 -7.46 -8.15 20.09
N THR A 112 -6.99 -7.98 21.32
CA THR A 112 -6.43 -6.71 21.82
C THR A 112 -4.92 -6.64 21.61
N ALA A 113 -4.17 -7.61 22.15
CA ALA A 113 -2.71 -7.63 22.05
C ALA A 113 -2.23 -8.02 20.64
N GLY A 114 -2.88 -9.01 20.02
CA GLY A 114 -2.56 -9.48 18.67
C GLY A 114 -3.14 -8.59 17.58
N VAL A 115 -4.45 -8.74 17.32
CA VAL A 115 -5.11 -8.10 16.16
C VAL A 115 -5.03 -6.57 16.23
N ALA A 116 -5.56 -5.94 17.29
CA ALA A 116 -5.59 -4.49 17.36
C ALA A 116 -4.18 -3.87 17.48
N GLY A 117 -3.30 -4.45 18.30
CA GLY A 117 -1.93 -3.99 18.47
C GLY A 117 -1.12 -4.03 17.18
N GLN A 118 -1.20 -5.12 16.43
CA GLN A 118 -0.40 -5.32 15.22
C GLN A 118 -0.97 -4.57 14.02
N MET A 119 -2.29 -4.47 13.90
CA MET A 119 -2.93 -3.58 12.93
C MET A 119 -2.55 -2.10 13.16
N PHE A 120 -2.52 -1.66 14.43
CA PHE A 120 -2.10 -0.31 14.77
C PHE A 120 -0.61 -0.08 14.50
N LYS A 121 0.24 -1.09 14.72
CA LYS A 121 1.66 -0.99 14.38
C LYS A 121 1.90 -0.92 12.87
N ALA A 122 1.15 -1.70 12.08
CA ALA A 122 1.26 -1.73 10.63
C ALA A 122 0.71 -0.43 9.99
N GLY A 123 -0.45 0.06 10.46
CA GLY A 123 -1.14 1.21 9.86
C GLY A 123 -0.89 2.55 10.56
N GLY A 124 -0.69 2.55 11.87
CA GLY A 124 -0.69 3.77 12.70
C GLY A 124 0.44 4.74 12.35
N ALA A 125 1.60 4.24 11.94
CA ALA A 125 2.70 5.09 11.47
C ALA A 125 2.27 5.98 10.30
N SER A 126 1.56 5.42 9.32
CA SER A 126 1.13 6.16 8.12
C SER A 126 0.16 7.32 8.46
N VAL A 127 -0.75 7.10 9.42
CA VAL A 127 -1.70 8.13 9.89
C VAL A 127 -0.97 9.28 10.56
N ILE A 128 0.00 8.98 11.43
CA ILE A 128 0.79 10.00 12.14
C ILE A 128 1.61 10.83 11.15
N TYR A 129 2.33 10.18 10.23
CA TYR A 129 3.10 10.90 9.21
C TYR A 129 2.20 11.73 8.29
N GLY A 130 1.02 11.20 7.91
CA GLY A 130 0.04 11.93 7.12
C GLY A 130 -0.48 13.18 7.83
N LEU A 131 -0.80 13.08 9.13
CA LEU A 131 -1.27 14.22 9.93
C LEU A 131 -0.20 15.30 10.08
N ILE A 132 1.04 14.90 10.38
CA ILE A 132 2.17 15.83 10.50
C ILE A 132 2.44 16.52 9.15
N ALA A 133 2.47 15.76 8.06
CA ALA A 133 2.66 16.32 6.72
C ALA A 133 1.54 17.30 6.36
N ALA A 134 0.28 16.95 6.61
CA ALA A 134 -0.86 17.84 6.37
C ALA A 134 -0.77 19.13 7.19
N TYR A 135 -0.34 19.05 8.45
CA TYR A 135 -0.15 20.22 9.31
C TYR A 135 0.96 21.14 8.80
N VAL A 136 2.13 20.57 8.46
CA VAL A 136 3.27 21.34 7.93
C VAL A 136 2.91 21.99 6.59
N LEU A 137 2.28 21.25 5.68
CA LEU A 137 1.84 21.79 4.40
C LEU A 137 0.79 22.88 4.60
N GLY A 138 -0.15 22.71 5.53
CA GLY A 138 -1.15 23.72 5.86
C GLY A 138 -0.56 25.03 6.41
N LEU A 139 0.59 24.98 7.09
CA LEU A 139 1.31 26.18 7.54
C LEU A 139 2.11 26.87 6.43
N VAL A 140 2.65 26.09 5.49
CA VAL A 140 3.48 26.60 4.39
C VAL A 140 2.64 27.07 3.22
N TRP A 141 1.43 26.51 3.03
CA TRP A 141 0.55 26.87 1.92
C TRP A 141 0.17 28.35 2.04
N PRO A 142 0.47 29.17 1.02
CA PRO A 142 0.09 30.57 1.03
C PRO A 142 -1.45 30.63 0.99
N TRP A 143 -2.03 31.23 2.04
CA TRP A 143 -3.45 31.52 2.18
C TRP A 143 -4.01 32.24 0.95
#